data_AF-A0A950C4E8-F1
#
_entry.id   AF-A0A950C4E8-F1
#
_cell.length_a   1.000
_cell.length_b   1.000
_cell.length_c   1.000
_cell.angle_alpha   90.00
_cell.angle_beta   90.00
_cell.angle_gamma   90.00
#
_symmetry.space_group_name_H-M   'P 1'
#
loop_
_entity.id
_entity.type
_entity.pdbx_description
1 polymer ?
#
loop_
_entity_poly.entity_id
_entity_poly.type
_entity_poly.pdbx_seq_one_letter_code
_entity_poly.pdbx_strand_id
1 'polypeptide(L)'
;MTALVSLAGIAPVHAHTEEARHRPEHRSSGGERVAARRVTEARRSHPFHPAPAREPRGGADQHPGAESHAHAAYQRPIAGPFHVVRYGNGLSGTVERPVRPGFVSRTFVSGGHVLYAHVYQRQVWYHFGRAIAYETFVPAVRYPGVYYAWALTAWPHPLSFAWGWQAQPWYPAYGALFTPYPVYTSPDLWMTDYVLASSMQRAYQAQPATPVSQPTPQEAPAPAPDPAATPFDVPPGDAPSAKQPDAAPQSPPAPQPGYAPPAPAGLPPVVTPQVKAQLDAQIKVQLQDQETAAATPLTLSTDSTPPGLRPNHVFFQVVQPLEVPTGVANHYCLLGPNDYIRRTGAMSNDDWMIPVVVELSRASDCPQGLQTRIGLNDLNAMENEQEAQVLEAMQAASKSMGPNGPPSGPGTSPTLISDGSALPDPGVLDAIRHAQ
;
A
#
# COMPACT_ATOMS: atom_id res chain seq x y z
N MET A 1 -64.76 -12.94 15.17
CA MET A 1 -65.24 -14.18 15.83
C MET A 1 -64.05 -15.11 15.87
N THR A 2 -63.10 -14.96 16.81
CA THR A 2 -63.20 -15.12 18.27
C THR A 2 -63.47 -16.56 18.66
N ALA A 3 -62.45 -17.20 19.26
CA ALA A 3 -62.49 -18.19 20.36
C ALA A 3 -61.34 -19.21 20.22
N LEU A 4 -60.65 -19.72 21.25
CA LEU A 4 -60.65 -19.55 22.71
C LEU A 4 -59.52 -20.46 23.26
N VAL A 5 -58.91 -20.09 24.40
CA VAL A 5 -58.50 -20.96 25.55
C VAL A 5 -57.18 -21.77 25.39
N SER A 6 -56.25 -21.89 26.37
CA SER A 6 -56.32 -21.72 27.83
C SER A 6 -54.96 -21.38 28.48
N LEU A 7 -55.03 -20.76 29.65
CA LEU A 7 -53.96 -20.52 30.64
C LEU A 7 -53.88 -21.63 31.70
N ALA A 8 -52.66 -21.94 32.17
CA ALA A 8 -52.26 -22.27 33.54
C ALA A 8 -50.74 -22.55 33.52
N GLY A 9 -49.85 -22.10 34.41
CA GLY A 9 -49.97 -21.42 35.69
C GLY A 9 -48.80 -21.88 36.60
N ILE A 10 -48.13 -20.90 37.22
CA ILE A 10 -47.41 -20.98 38.52
C ILE A 10 -45.92 -21.43 38.50
N ALA A 11 -45.10 -20.56 39.11
CA ALA A 11 -43.64 -20.61 39.29
C ALA A 11 -43.24 -21.14 40.70
N PRO A 12 -42.09 -20.72 41.27
CA PRO A 12 -40.75 -21.34 41.28
C PRO A 12 -40.40 -21.93 42.67
N VAL A 13 -39.20 -22.50 42.91
CA VAL A 13 -38.53 -22.49 44.25
C VAL A 13 -37.11 -23.09 44.28
N HIS A 14 -36.24 -22.31 44.91
CA HIS A 14 -35.03 -22.52 45.74
C HIS A 14 -33.77 -23.32 45.35
N ALA A 15 -32.66 -22.59 45.59
CA ALA A 15 -31.32 -23.02 45.91
C ALA A 15 -31.23 -23.80 47.24
N HIS A 16 -30.22 -24.66 47.34
CA HIS A 16 -29.66 -25.11 48.62
C HIS A 16 -28.13 -25.18 48.53
N THR A 17 -27.50 -24.38 49.38
CA THR A 17 -26.17 -24.52 49.98
C THR A 17 -26.07 -25.81 50.79
N GLU A 18 -24.90 -26.46 50.79
CA GLU A 18 -24.43 -27.21 51.97
C GLU A 18 -22.91 -27.13 52.15
N GLU A 19 -22.54 -27.00 53.42
CA GLU A 19 -21.27 -26.67 54.04
C GLU A 19 -20.82 -27.89 54.87
N ALA A 20 -19.52 -28.22 54.87
CA ALA A 20 -18.89 -29.01 55.95
C ALA A 20 -17.38 -28.69 55.97
N ARG A 21 -16.86 -27.96 56.98
CA ARG A 21 -16.30 -28.45 58.27
C ARG A 21 -15.21 -29.53 58.06
N HIS A 22 -13.99 -29.48 58.59
CA HIS A 22 -13.51 -28.98 59.88
C HIS A 22 -11.96 -28.85 59.93
N ARG A 23 -11.49 -28.02 60.87
CA ARG A 23 -10.14 -27.81 61.46
C ARG A 23 -9.58 -29.11 62.12
N PRO A 24 -8.27 -29.25 62.44
CA PRO A 24 -7.59 -28.63 63.62
C PRO A 24 -6.19 -28.02 63.30
N GLU A 25 -5.70 -26.93 63.91
CA GLU A 25 -4.90 -26.83 65.18
C GLU A 25 -3.55 -27.60 65.17
N HIS A 26 -2.41 -27.18 65.73
CA HIS A 26 -1.83 -25.94 66.27
C HIS A 26 -0.32 -26.26 66.56
N ARG A 27 0.56 -25.24 66.50
CA ARG A 27 1.74 -25.01 67.39
C ARG A 27 3.12 -25.69 67.15
N SER A 28 4.10 -24.81 66.88
CA SER A 28 5.40 -24.61 67.60
C SER A 28 6.70 -25.35 67.26
N SER A 29 7.78 -24.57 67.43
CA SER A 29 9.22 -24.87 67.56
C SER A 29 9.98 -24.99 66.24
N GLY A 30 11.19 -24.47 66.06
CA GLY A 30 12.11 -23.77 66.95
C GLY A 30 13.52 -23.82 66.33
N GLY A 31 14.34 -22.78 66.57
CA GLY A 31 15.80 -22.75 66.34
C GLY A 31 16.29 -22.81 64.88
N GLU A 32 17.48 -22.38 64.48
CA GLU A 32 18.53 -21.46 64.92
C GLU A 32 19.78 -21.81 64.05
N ARG A 33 20.39 -20.80 63.40
CA ARG A 33 21.80 -20.71 62.89
C ARG A 33 22.31 -21.85 61.95
N VAL A 34 23.17 -21.61 60.96
CA VAL A 34 24.59 -21.23 60.99
C VAL A 34 24.97 -20.92 59.51
N ALA A 35 25.49 -19.73 59.16
CA ALA A 35 26.91 -19.40 58.88
C ALA A 35 27.60 -20.32 57.82
N ALA A 36 28.49 -19.90 56.93
CA ALA A 36 29.39 -18.75 56.90
C ALA A 36 30.09 -18.61 55.51
N ARG A 37 30.63 -17.39 55.26
CA ARG A 37 31.96 -17.06 54.65
C ARG A 37 32.22 -17.48 53.18
N ARG A 38 32.49 -16.62 52.19
CA ARG A 38 33.41 -15.44 52.05
C ARG A 38 34.85 -15.81 52.45
N VAL A 39 35.86 -15.75 51.57
CA VAL A 39 36.72 -14.55 51.40
C VAL A 39 37.97 -14.86 50.51
N THR A 40 38.20 -13.94 49.53
CA THR A 40 39.47 -13.39 48.93
C THR A 40 40.48 -14.32 48.22
N GLU A 41 41.26 -13.87 47.22
CA GLU A 41 42.17 -12.69 47.16
C GLU A 41 42.61 -12.44 45.69
N ALA A 42 42.43 -11.24 45.08
CA ALA A 42 43.34 -10.06 44.97
C ALA A 42 44.77 -10.42 44.48
N ARG A 43 45.40 -9.81 43.44
CA ARG A 43 45.70 -8.37 43.19
C ARG A 43 46.31 -8.16 41.77
N ARG A 44 46.08 -6.95 41.22
CA ARG A 44 46.99 -5.94 40.56
C ARG A 44 48.27 -6.45 39.84
N SER A 45 48.80 -5.93 38.72
CA SER A 45 48.66 -4.66 37.96
C SER A 45 49.61 -4.72 36.72
N HIS A 46 49.20 -4.06 35.62
CA HIS A 46 49.90 -3.48 34.42
C HIS A 46 51.41 -3.10 34.54
N PRO A 47 52.15 -2.64 33.48
CA PRO A 47 52.03 -2.70 31.99
C PRO A 47 53.41 -2.92 31.24
N PHE A 48 53.50 -2.59 29.92
CA PHE A 48 54.73 -2.37 29.08
C PHE A 48 55.55 -3.62 28.69
N HIS A 49 56.14 -3.83 27.50
CA HIS A 49 56.16 -3.23 26.15
C HIS A 49 56.87 -4.26 25.21
N PRO A 50 57.05 -4.00 23.88
CA PRO A 50 57.12 -4.99 22.80
C PRO A 50 58.54 -5.37 22.35
N ALA A 51 58.66 -6.38 21.48
CA ALA A 51 59.88 -6.65 20.70
C ALA A 51 59.54 -7.54 19.45
N PRO A 52 60.42 -7.68 18.45
CA PRO A 52 60.37 -6.83 17.25
C PRO A 52 60.39 -7.63 15.94
N ALA A 53 59.87 -7.05 14.85
CA ALA A 53 60.20 -7.46 13.49
C ALA A 53 61.10 -6.39 12.87
N ARG A 54 62.25 -6.84 12.37
CA ARG A 54 63.39 -6.04 11.87
C ARG A 54 63.20 -5.73 10.38
N GLU A 55 63.05 -4.43 10.12
CA GLU A 55 63.39 -3.55 8.98
C GLU A 55 64.59 -3.92 8.05
N PRO A 56 64.95 -3.14 6.99
CA PRO A 56 64.18 -2.68 5.81
C PRO A 56 65.03 -2.73 4.50
N ARG A 57 64.47 -2.28 3.36
CA ARG A 57 65.20 -1.41 2.39
C ARG A 57 64.25 -0.84 1.33
N GLY A 58 64.22 0.50 1.24
CA GLY A 58 63.89 1.25 0.03
C GLY A 58 62.66 2.17 0.13
N GLY A 59 62.85 3.42 0.57
CA GLY A 59 61.94 4.54 0.27
C GLY A 59 62.01 4.91 -1.23
N ALA A 60 61.31 5.91 -1.77
CA ALA A 60 60.36 6.93 -1.34
C ALA A 60 59.44 7.14 -2.59
N ASP A 61 58.24 7.73 -2.59
CA ASP A 61 57.90 9.10 -2.25
C ASP A 61 56.37 9.31 -2.47
N GLN A 62 55.78 10.14 -1.61
CA GLN A 62 54.71 11.13 -1.86
C GLN A 62 53.23 10.73 -2.14
N HIS A 63 52.39 11.04 -1.13
CA HIS A 63 50.92 11.19 -1.04
C HIS A 63 50.34 12.34 -1.94
N PRO A 64 49.01 12.65 -2.00
CA PRO A 64 47.84 12.15 -1.24
C PRO A 64 46.54 11.85 -2.06
N GLY A 65 45.54 11.23 -1.40
CA GLY A 65 44.12 11.49 -1.68
C GLY A 65 43.25 10.32 -2.21
N ALA A 66 43.17 9.20 -1.48
CA ALA A 66 42.15 8.17 -1.76
C ALA A 66 40.86 8.49 -1.00
N GLU A 67 39.80 8.78 -1.77
CA GLU A 67 38.41 8.71 -1.35
C GLU A 67 38.14 7.33 -0.75
N SER A 68 37.59 7.30 0.47
CA SER A 68 37.09 6.07 1.08
C SER A 68 35.74 5.72 0.47
N HIS A 69 35.77 5.19 -0.75
CA HIS A 69 34.65 4.41 -1.27
C HIS A 69 34.58 3.12 -0.44
N ALA A 70 33.70 3.13 0.57
CA ALA A 70 33.30 1.92 1.24
C ALA A 70 32.73 0.97 0.17
N HIS A 71 33.50 -0.07 -0.16
CA HIS A 71 33.03 -1.19 -0.94
C HIS A 71 31.90 -1.85 -0.17
N ALA A 72 30.67 -1.40 -0.42
CA ALA A 72 29.47 -2.16 -0.08
C ALA A 72 29.63 -3.52 -0.76
N ALA A 73 29.79 -4.56 0.06
CA ALA A 73 29.86 -5.92 -0.42
C ALA A 73 28.63 -6.19 -1.28
N TYR A 74 28.82 -6.24 -2.59
CA TYR A 74 27.82 -6.66 -3.56
C TYR A 74 27.52 -8.13 -3.28
N GLN A 75 26.54 -8.37 -2.42
CA GLN A 75 25.94 -9.68 -2.29
C GLN A 75 25.27 -9.98 -3.63
N ARG A 76 25.88 -10.89 -4.38
CA ARG A 76 25.36 -11.38 -5.67
C ARG A 76 23.85 -11.63 -5.50
N PRO A 77 22.99 -11.03 -6.35
CA PRO A 77 21.58 -11.40 -6.38
C PRO A 77 21.51 -12.91 -6.55
N ILE A 78 20.70 -13.57 -5.73
CA ILE A 78 20.31 -14.96 -5.99
C ILE A 78 19.84 -15.00 -7.44
N ALA A 79 20.62 -15.66 -8.30
CA ALA A 79 20.37 -15.79 -9.73
C ALA A 79 19.21 -16.77 -9.98
N GLY A 80 18.02 -16.40 -9.48
CA GLY A 80 16.77 -17.04 -9.82
C GLY A 80 16.16 -16.35 -11.06
N PRO A 81 15.32 -17.05 -11.83
CA PRO A 81 14.57 -16.41 -12.91
C PRO A 81 13.71 -15.29 -12.33
N PHE A 82 13.82 -14.09 -12.91
CA PHE A 82 12.91 -12.97 -12.64
C PHE A 82 11.74 -13.04 -13.62
N HIS A 83 10.54 -12.73 -13.14
CA HIS A 83 9.34 -12.68 -13.97
C HIS A 83 8.96 -11.22 -14.22
N VAL A 84 8.86 -10.83 -15.48
CA VAL A 84 8.54 -9.45 -15.87
C VAL A 84 7.18 -9.43 -16.54
N VAL A 85 6.29 -8.60 -16.01
CA VAL A 85 5.00 -8.29 -16.64
C VAL A 85 5.05 -6.83 -17.08
N ARG A 86 4.77 -6.55 -18.35
CA ARG A 86 4.68 -5.19 -18.89
C ARG A 86 3.23 -4.85 -19.21
N TYR A 87 2.80 -3.65 -18.83
CA TYR A 87 1.45 -3.15 -19.08
C TYR A 87 1.43 -2.18 -20.25
N GLY A 88 0.73 -2.57 -21.32
CA GLY A 88 0.59 -1.77 -22.53
C GLY A 88 1.93 -1.37 -23.16
N ASN A 89 1.94 -0.27 -23.91
CA ASN A 89 3.12 0.19 -24.65
C ASN A 89 4.09 1.03 -23.80
N GLY A 90 3.71 1.37 -22.56
CA GLY A 90 4.51 2.21 -21.66
C GLY A 90 5.64 1.46 -20.94
N LEU A 91 6.47 2.21 -20.21
CA LEU A 91 7.43 1.68 -19.22
C LEU A 91 6.73 1.45 -17.88
N SER A 92 5.65 0.68 -17.91
CA SER A 92 4.85 0.32 -16.73
C SER A 92 4.81 -1.20 -16.64
N GLY A 93 4.86 -1.74 -15.44
CA GLY A 93 4.97 -3.18 -15.26
C GLY A 93 5.36 -3.58 -13.85
N THR A 94 5.56 -4.88 -13.68
CA THR A 94 6.09 -5.46 -12.45
C THR A 94 7.26 -6.37 -12.75
N VAL A 95 8.26 -6.35 -11.88
CA VAL A 95 9.33 -7.33 -11.89
C VAL A 95 9.30 -8.10 -10.59
N GLU A 96 9.21 -9.41 -10.71
CA GLU A 96 9.25 -10.33 -9.59
C GLU A 96 10.60 -11.02 -9.50
N ARG A 97 11.09 -11.15 -8.28
CA ARG A 97 12.33 -11.88 -7.97
C ARG A 97 12.15 -12.76 -6.75
N PRO A 98 12.67 -14.00 -6.76
CA PRO A 98 12.83 -14.76 -5.54
C PRO A 98 13.75 -14.00 -4.57
N VAL A 99 13.31 -13.80 -3.33
CA VAL A 99 14.13 -13.18 -2.28
C VAL A 99 14.69 -14.21 -1.30
N ARG A 100 13.94 -15.29 -1.07
CA ARG A 100 14.32 -16.45 -0.25
C ARG A 100 13.37 -17.62 -0.53
N PRO A 101 13.65 -18.85 -0.09
CA PRO A 101 12.80 -20.01 -0.38
C PRO A 101 11.33 -19.77 0.04
N GLY A 102 10.41 -19.87 -0.92
CA GLY A 102 8.98 -19.65 -0.69
C GLY A 102 8.51 -18.19 -0.73
N PHE A 103 9.40 -17.21 -0.96
CA PHE A 103 9.05 -15.79 -0.98
C PHE A 103 9.56 -15.08 -2.23
N VAL A 104 8.73 -14.22 -2.79
CA VAL A 104 9.04 -13.36 -3.94
C VAL A 104 8.83 -11.89 -3.59
N SER A 105 9.69 -11.02 -4.09
CA SER A 105 9.46 -9.58 -4.09
C SER A 105 8.96 -9.16 -5.46
N ARG A 106 7.88 -8.37 -5.51
CA ARG A 106 7.36 -7.74 -6.72
C ARG A 106 7.60 -6.24 -6.64
N THR A 107 8.36 -5.71 -7.59
CA THR A 107 8.60 -4.27 -7.75
C THR A 107 7.64 -3.71 -8.78
N PHE A 108 6.93 -2.64 -8.42
CA PHE A 108 5.94 -1.97 -9.27
C PHE A 108 6.56 -0.74 -9.92
N VAL A 109 6.33 -0.61 -11.23
CA VAL A 109 6.82 0.51 -12.05
C VAL A 109 5.68 1.10 -12.82
N SER A 110 5.67 2.43 -12.89
CA SER A 110 4.64 3.18 -13.57
C SER A 110 5.25 4.38 -14.29
N GLY A 111 5.02 4.51 -15.59
CA GLY A 111 5.50 5.65 -16.38
C GLY A 111 7.02 5.82 -16.37
N GLY A 112 7.79 4.73 -16.21
CA GLY A 112 9.24 4.75 -16.08
C GLY A 112 9.75 5.07 -14.66
N HIS A 113 8.86 5.18 -13.67
CA HIS A 113 9.21 5.42 -12.27
C HIS A 113 8.99 4.17 -11.43
N VAL A 114 9.99 3.83 -10.62
CA VAL A 114 9.87 2.78 -9.60
C VAL A 114 9.01 3.31 -8.46
N LEU A 115 7.91 2.63 -8.17
CA LEU A 115 6.95 3.09 -7.16
C LEU A 115 7.24 2.48 -5.79
N TYR A 116 7.10 1.17 -5.68
CA TYR A 116 7.22 0.42 -4.42
C TYR A 116 7.52 -1.05 -4.69
N ALA A 117 7.85 -1.80 -3.63
CA ALA A 117 7.99 -3.24 -3.68
C ALA A 117 7.26 -3.90 -2.51
N HIS A 118 6.65 -5.05 -2.80
CA HIS A 118 5.96 -5.88 -1.81
C HIS A 118 6.48 -7.30 -1.87
N VAL A 119 6.48 -7.96 -0.70
CA VAL A 119 6.85 -9.37 -0.59
C VAL A 119 5.60 -10.21 -0.55
N TYR A 120 5.65 -11.34 -1.24
CA TYR A 120 4.60 -12.33 -1.27
C TYR A 120 5.17 -13.69 -0.89
N GLN A 121 4.41 -14.46 -0.11
CA GLN A 121 4.71 -15.85 0.19
C GLN A 121 3.93 -16.74 -0.77
N ARG A 122 4.65 -17.65 -1.42
CA ARG A 122 4.07 -18.70 -2.25
C ARG A 122 3.49 -19.80 -1.37
N GLN A 123 2.25 -20.15 -1.64
CA GLN A 123 1.51 -21.19 -0.92
C GLN A 123 0.88 -22.16 -1.92
N VAL A 124 0.46 -23.32 -1.41
CA VAL A 124 -0.25 -24.35 -2.18
C VAL A 124 -1.53 -24.67 -1.43
N TRP A 125 -2.66 -24.61 -2.12
CA TRP A 125 -3.95 -25.02 -1.61
C TRP A 125 -4.40 -26.30 -2.30
N TYR A 126 -4.74 -27.32 -1.50
CA TYR A 126 -5.21 -28.60 -2.01
C TYR A 126 -6.74 -28.62 -2.04
N HIS A 127 -7.32 -28.56 -3.24
CA HIS A 127 -8.77 -28.58 -3.41
C HIS A 127 -9.17 -29.31 -4.68
N PHE A 128 -10.34 -29.96 -4.66
CA PHE A 128 -10.84 -30.76 -5.79
C PHE A 128 -9.82 -31.80 -6.32
N GLY A 129 -9.02 -32.38 -5.43
CA GLY A 129 -7.97 -33.35 -5.79
C GLY A 129 -6.78 -32.75 -6.52
N ARG A 130 -6.59 -31.42 -6.49
CA ARG A 130 -5.52 -30.69 -7.19
C ARG A 130 -4.75 -29.78 -6.24
N ALA A 131 -3.49 -29.52 -6.59
CA ALA A 131 -2.66 -28.52 -5.95
C ALA A 131 -2.73 -27.21 -6.75
N ILE A 132 -3.22 -26.14 -6.12
CA ILE A 132 -3.31 -24.81 -6.73
C ILE A 132 -2.31 -23.89 -6.03
N ALA A 133 -1.30 -23.43 -6.79
CA ALA A 133 -0.32 -22.49 -6.28
C ALA A 133 -0.90 -21.07 -6.28
N TYR A 134 -0.68 -20.34 -5.21
CA TYR A 134 -1.11 -18.94 -5.06
C TYR A 134 -0.10 -18.15 -4.23
N GLU A 135 -0.27 -16.84 -4.22
CA GLU A 135 0.60 -15.91 -3.49
C GLU A 135 -0.21 -15.17 -2.43
N THR A 136 0.42 -14.92 -1.29
CA THR A 136 -0.16 -14.19 -0.15
C THR A 136 0.72 -13.00 0.18
N PHE A 137 0.14 -11.82 0.33
CA PHE A 137 0.89 -10.62 0.71
C PHE A 137 1.52 -10.81 2.09
N VAL A 138 2.79 -10.42 2.23
CA VAL A 138 3.52 -10.45 3.50
C VAL A 138 3.72 -9.00 3.95
N PRO A 139 3.00 -8.56 5.00
CA PRO A 139 3.10 -7.18 5.45
C PRO A 139 4.49 -6.89 6.02
N ALA A 140 5.07 -5.75 5.66
CA ALA A 140 6.37 -5.31 6.18
C ALA A 140 6.33 -4.93 7.66
N VAL A 141 5.15 -4.56 8.16
CA VAL A 141 4.94 -4.15 9.54
C VAL A 141 3.63 -4.72 10.05
N ARG A 142 3.53 -4.96 11.36
CA ARG A 142 2.30 -5.37 12.04
C ARG A 142 2.06 -4.47 13.24
N TYR A 143 0.88 -3.86 13.28
CA TYR A 143 0.47 -3.07 14.42
C TYR A 143 0.02 -3.96 15.59
N PRO A 144 0.08 -3.48 16.84
CA PRO A 144 -0.51 -4.16 17.97
C PRO A 144 -2.05 -4.19 17.86
N GLY A 145 -2.68 -5.21 18.46
CA GLY A 145 -4.14 -5.39 18.46
C GLY A 145 -4.94 -4.12 18.80
N VAL A 146 -4.46 -3.36 19.79
CA VAL A 146 -5.11 -2.10 20.23
C VAL A 146 -5.23 -1.04 19.13
N TYR A 147 -4.35 -1.05 18.12
CA TYR A 147 -4.44 -0.12 17.01
C TYR A 147 -5.51 -0.54 16.00
N TYR A 148 -5.65 -1.84 15.73
CA TYR A 148 -6.76 -2.36 14.92
C TYR A 148 -8.11 -2.13 15.62
N ALA A 149 -8.17 -2.35 16.94
CA ALA A 149 -9.35 -2.03 17.75
C ALA A 149 -9.73 -0.55 17.63
N TRP A 150 -8.74 0.35 17.72
CA TRP A 150 -8.95 1.78 17.46
C TRP A 150 -9.46 2.04 16.04
N ALA A 151 -8.86 1.39 15.04
CA ALA A 151 -9.23 1.52 13.63
C ALA A 151 -10.70 1.10 13.34
N LEU A 152 -11.23 0.19 14.15
CA LEU A 152 -12.60 -0.32 14.08
C LEU A 152 -13.59 0.43 15.00
N THR A 153 -13.11 1.37 15.82
CA THR A 153 -13.93 2.08 16.81
C THR A 153 -14.37 3.44 16.27
N ALA A 154 -15.66 3.74 16.39
CA ALA A 154 -16.18 5.05 16.07
C ALA A 154 -15.54 6.14 16.94
N TRP A 155 -15.18 7.27 16.32
CA TRP A 155 -14.64 8.41 17.03
C TRP A 155 -15.71 9.11 17.87
N PRO A 156 -15.37 9.60 19.08
CA PRO A 156 -16.33 10.32 19.92
C PRO A 156 -16.90 11.58 19.27
N HIS A 157 -16.11 12.21 18.39
CA HIS A 157 -16.51 13.40 17.66
C HIS A 157 -16.27 13.18 16.16
N PRO A 158 -17.28 13.42 15.31
CA PRO A 158 -17.11 13.39 13.87
C PRO A 158 -16.04 14.41 13.43
N LEU A 159 -15.13 14.01 12.55
CA LEU A 159 -14.03 14.84 12.05
C LEU A 159 -14.35 15.35 10.63
N SER A 160 -14.31 16.66 10.43
CA SER A 160 -14.17 17.23 9.09
C SER A 160 -12.68 17.31 8.76
N PHE A 161 -12.23 16.70 7.68
CA PHE A 161 -10.81 16.61 7.32
C PHE A 161 -10.54 17.15 5.92
N ALA A 162 -9.48 17.96 5.79
CA ALA A 162 -9.06 18.54 4.53
C ALA A 162 -7.81 17.82 3.99
N TRP A 163 -8.00 17.02 2.94
CA TRP A 163 -6.96 16.13 2.41
C TRP A 163 -5.78 16.79 1.71
N GLY A 164 -5.87 18.07 1.35
CA GLY A 164 -4.83 18.78 0.59
C GLY A 164 -4.58 18.23 -0.83
N TRP A 165 -5.37 17.25 -1.29
CA TRP A 165 -5.23 16.65 -2.62
C TRP A 165 -5.42 17.66 -3.75
N GLN A 166 -6.15 18.75 -3.52
CA GLN A 166 -6.36 19.83 -4.50
C GLN A 166 -5.05 20.45 -4.99
N ALA A 167 -3.97 20.36 -4.21
CA ALA A 167 -2.65 20.84 -4.59
C ALA A 167 -1.82 19.80 -5.38
N GLN A 168 -2.31 18.57 -5.54
CA GLN A 168 -1.58 17.49 -6.20
C GLN A 168 -1.93 17.39 -7.70
N PRO A 169 -0.95 17.08 -8.58
CA PRO A 169 -1.16 17.04 -10.04
C PRO A 169 -2.25 16.10 -10.55
N TRP A 170 -2.53 15.00 -9.84
CA TRP A 170 -3.53 14.01 -10.26
C TRP A 170 -4.97 14.50 -10.03
N TYR A 171 -5.18 15.37 -9.05
CA TYR A 171 -6.51 15.70 -8.53
C TYR A 171 -7.43 16.43 -9.53
N PRO A 172 -6.95 17.38 -10.37
CA PRO A 172 -7.83 18.02 -11.37
C PRO A 172 -8.49 17.03 -12.35
N ALA A 173 -7.81 15.93 -12.70
CA ALA A 173 -8.32 14.94 -13.64
C ALA A 173 -9.06 13.77 -12.97
N TYR A 174 -8.62 13.36 -11.78
CA TYR A 174 -9.10 12.14 -11.12
C TYR A 174 -9.89 12.40 -9.83
N GLY A 175 -9.81 13.60 -9.24
CA GLY A 175 -10.47 13.94 -7.99
C GLY A 175 -12.00 13.96 -8.08
N ALA A 176 -12.55 14.08 -9.29
CA ALA A 176 -13.99 13.98 -9.55
C ALA A 176 -14.50 12.53 -9.65
N LEU A 177 -13.60 11.53 -9.68
CA LEU A 177 -13.98 10.11 -9.81
C LEU A 177 -14.43 9.48 -8.51
N PHE A 178 -14.30 10.18 -7.38
CA PHE A 178 -14.88 9.77 -6.11
C PHE A 178 -15.21 11.00 -5.29
N THR A 179 -16.15 10.89 -4.36
CA THR A 179 -16.47 11.97 -3.42
C THR A 179 -16.04 11.54 -2.02
N PRO A 180 -15.11 12.28 -1.37
CA PRO A 180 -14.73 12.01 0.01
C PRO A 180 -15.94 12.14 0.94
N TYR A 181 -15.93 11.41 2.06
CA TYR A 181 -16.95 11.59 3.08
C TYR A 181 -16.85 13.03 3.60
N PRO A 182 -17.99 13.74 3.74
CA PRO A 182 -17.96 15.12 4.22
C PRO A 182 -17.48 15.20 5.67
N VAL A 183 -17.73 14.14 6.45
CA VAL A 183 -17.34 13.99 7.85
C VAL A 183 -16.99 12.52 8.11
N TYR A 184 -15.95 12.29 8.91
CA TYR A 184 -15.48 10.97 9.32
C TYR A 184 -15.91 10.67 10.75
N THR A 185 -16.75 9.66 10.94
CA THR A 185 -17.17 9.19 12.27
C THR A 185 -16.32 8.03 12.79
N SER A 186 -15.40 7.51 11.98
CA SER A 186 -14.53 6.38 12.34
C SER A 186 -13.30 6.32 11.42
N PRO A 187 -12.20 5.66 11.83
CA PRO A 187 -10.99 5.55 11.02
C PRO A 187 -11.17 4.81 9.69
N ASP A 188 -12.02 3.79 9.63
CA ASP A 188 -12.32 3.02 8.41
C ASP A 188 -12.86 3.91 7.28
N LEU A 189 -13.72 4.88 7.59
CA LEU A 189 -14.21 5.84 6.60
C LEU A 189 -13.07 6.72 6.06
N TRP A 190 -12.14 7.15 6.94
CA TRP A 190 -10.98 7.94 6.55
C TRP A 190 -10.03 7.12 5.69
N MET A 191 -9.75 5.87 6.08
CA MET A 191 -8.91 4.95 5.33
C MET A 191 -9.51 4.58 3.97
N THR A 192 -10.84 4.43 3.87
CA THR A 192 -11.53 4.20 2.59
C THR A 192 -11.24 5.32 1.59
N ASP A 193 -11.31 6.58 2.03
CA ASP A 193 -10.99 7.72 1.18
C ASP A 193 -9.50 7.82 0.83
N TYR A 194 -8.62 7.48 1.77
CA TYR A 194 -7.18 7.38 1.50
C TYR A 194 -6.91 6.31 0.42
N VAL A 195 -7.48 5.11 0.55
CA VAL A 195 -7.32 4.00 -0.40
C VAL A 195 -7.80 4.41 -1.80
N LEU A 196 -8.98 5.01 -1.90
CA LEU A 196 -9.52 5.50 -3.18
C LEU A 196 -8.60 6.54 -3.81
N ALA A 197 -8.17 7.56 -3.04
CA ALA A 197 -7.29 8.60 -3.54
C ALA A 197 -5.93 8.07 -3.99
N SER A 198 -5.32 7.17 -3.22
CA SER A 198 -4.07 6.51 -3.57
C SER A 198 -4.22 5.70 -4.85
N SER A 199 -5.34 5.00 -5.02
CA SER A 199 -5.63 4.23 -6.25
C SER A 199 -5.75 5.15 -7.48
N MET A 200 -6.43 6.30 -7.33
CA MET A 200 -6.52 7.32 -8.38
C MET A 200 -5.16 7.96 -8.72
N GLN A 201 -4.34 8.24 -7.69
CA GLN A 201 -2.99 8.75 -7.88
C GLN A 201 -2.11 7.76 -8.65
N ARG A 202 -2.19 6.45 -8.34
CA ARG A 202 -1.47 5.41 -9.09
C ARG A 202 -1.99 5.30 -10.53
N ALA A 203 -3.30 5.41 -10.74
CA ALA A 203 -3.86 5.42 -12.09
C ALA A 203 -3.37 6.62 -12.91
N TYR A 204 -3.23 7.81 -12.31
CA TYR A 204 -2.62 8.98 -12.94
C TYR A 204 -1.15 8.72 -13.32
N GLN A 205 -0.37 8.14 -12.41
CA GLN A 205 1.03 7.79 -12.66
C GLN A 205 1.20 6.71 -13.73
N ALA A 206 0.17 5.86 -13.93
CA ALA A 206 0.16 4.79 -14.93
C ALA A 206 -0.11 5.26 -16.35
N GLN A 207 -0.51 6.53 -16.52
CA GLN A 207 -0.70 7.07 -17.85
C GLN A 207 0.61 7.08 -18.64
N PRO A 208 0.59 6.66 -19.91
CA PRO A 208 1.74 6.83 -20.76
C PRO A 208 2.07 8.32 -20.86
N ALA A 209 3.33 8.67 -20.57
CA ALA A 209 3.83 10.01 -20.82
C ALA A 209 3.58 10.33 -22.30
N THR A 210 2.66 11.24 -22.59
CA THR A 210 2.53 11.78 -23.94
C THR A 210 3.83 12.53 -24.21
N PRO A 211 4.57 12.24 -25.29
CA PRO A 211 5.67 13.10 -25.68
C PRO A 211 5.08 14.49 -25.85
N VAL A 212 5.49 15.45 -25.04
CA VAL A 212 5.21 16.85 -25.31
C VAL A 212 5.90 17.14 -26.62
N SER A 213 5.15 17.17 -27.72
CA SER A 213 5.65 17.80 -28.94
C SER A 213 5.96 19.23 -28.54
N GLN A 214 7.26 19.53 -28.37
CA GLN A 214 7.72 20.90 -28.28
C GLN A 214 7.13 21.63 -29.50
N PRO A 215 6.46 22.77 -29.33
CA PRO A 215 6.05 23.56 -30.48
C PRO A 215 7.32 23.85 -31.27
N THR A 216 7.39 23.28 -32.48
CA THR A 216 8.36 23.68 -33.49
C THR A 216 8.28 25.20 -33.57
N PRO A 217 9.38 25.96 -33.45
CA PRO A 217 9.33 27.38 -33.70
C PRO A 217 8.74 27.58 -35.09
N GLN A 218 7.52 28.09 -35.15
CA GLN A 218 6.87 28.42 -36.40
C GLN A 218 7.70 29.54 -37.00
N GLU A 219 8.45 29.20 -38.04
CA GLU A 219 9.25 30.14 -38.82
C GLU A 219 8.30 31.25 -39.30
N ALA A 220 8.54 32.47 -38.81
CA ALA A 220 7.73 33.62 -39.14
C ALA A 220 7.76 33.85 -40.66
N PRO A 221 6.63 34.18 -41.30
CA PRO A 221 6.64 34.56 -42.71
C PRO A 221 7.57 35.76 -42.91
N ALA A 222 8.46 35.68 -43.90
CA ALA A 222 9.40 36.75 -44.23
C ALA A 222 8.67 38.08 -44.46
N PRO A 223 9.17 39.21 -43.90
CA PRO A 223 8.58 40.51 -44.15
C PRO A 223 8.83 40.94 -45.60
N ALA A 224 7.79 41.47 -46.25
CA ALA A 224 7.88 42.12 -47.55
C ALA A 224 8.81 43.35 -47.48
N PRO A 225 9.50 43.72 -48.58
CA PRO A 225 10.49 44.79 -48.54
C PRO A 225 9.83 46.18 -48.44
N ASP A 226 10.23 46.94 -47.43
CA ASP A 226 9.96 48.38 -47.30
C ASP A 226 10.81 49.20 -48.28
N PRO A 227 10.27 50.26 -48.92
CA PRO A 227 11.08 51.25 -49.61
C PRO A 227 11.41 52.43 -48.67
N ALA A 228 12.71 52.63 -48.49
CA ALA A 228 13.41 53.92 -48.34
C ALA A 228 12.98 54.90 -47.23
N ALA A 229 13.87 55.11 -46.24
CA ALA A 229 14.70 56.32 -46.15
C ALA A 229 15.52 56.34 -44.83
N THR A 230 16.82 56.59 -44.96
CA THR A 230 17.85 56.83 -43.94
C THR A 230 17.91 58.33 -43.54
N PRO A 231 18.89 58.84 -42.74
CA PRO A 231 19.63 58.36 -41.55
C PRO A 231 19.76 59.44 -40.41
N PHE A 232 20.69 59.23 -39.46
CA PHE A 232 21.30 60.12 -38.42
C PHE A 232 20.70 59.97 -37.00
N ASP A 233 21.44 59.84 -35.88
CA ASP A 233 22.86 60.08 -35.54
C ASP A 233 23.22 59.31 -34.23
N VAL A 234 24.52 59.10 -33.96
CA VAL A 234 25.14 58.52 -32.73
C VAL A 234 26.04 59.64 -32.15
N PRO A 235 26.47 59.78 -30.84
CA PRO A 235 26.89 58.73 -29.89
C PRO A 235 26.74 59.13 -28.37
N PRO A 236 27.60 58.70 -27.39
CA PRO A 236 27.26 57.72 -26.35
C PRO A 236 27.41 58.24 -24.89
N GLY A 237 27.04 57.44 -23.87
CA GLY A 237 27.47 57.71 -22.50
C GLY A 237 26.78 56.92 -21.39
N ASP A 238 27.56 56.00 -20.81
CA ASP A 238 27.62 55.60 -19.40
C ASP A 238 26.38 55.06 -18.65
N ALA A 239 26.51 53.80 -18.23
CA ALA A 239 25.79 53.20 -17.10
C ALA A 239 26.29 53.83 -15.77
N PRO A 240 25.48 53.84 -14.69
CA PRO A 240 25.42 52.63 -13.86
C PRO A 240 24.05 52.33 -13.21
N SER A 241 23.94 51.07 -12.78
CA SER A 241 22.87 50.48 -11.97
C SER A 241 22.32 51.37 -10.86
N ALA A 242 20.99 51.47 -10.79
CA ALA A 242 20.26 51.83 -9.59
C ALA A 242 19.11 50.83 -9.37
N LYS A 243 19.02 50.35 -8.14
CA LYS A 243 17.98 49.47 -7.58
C LYS A 243 16.59 50.05 -7.82
N GLN A 244 15.62 49.20 -8.16
CA GLN A 244 14.20 49.55 -8.16
C GLN A 244 13.47 48.81 -7.02
N PRO A 245 12.69 49.51 -6.18
CA PRO A 245 11.97 48.97 -5.03
C PRO A 245 10.57 48.44 -5.39
N ASP A 246 9.97 47.78 -4.40
CA ASP A 246 8.71 47.04 -4.36
C ASP A 246 7.54 47.57 -5.22
N ALA A 247 6.92 46.66 -5.98
CA ALA A 247 5.63 46.84 -6.62
C ALA A 247 4.62 45.82 -6.08
N ALA A 248 3.44 46.33 -5.74
CA ALA A 248 2.30 45.63 -5.14
C ALA A 248 1.82 44.39 -5.96
N PRO A 249 1.12 43.43 -5.32
CA PRO A 249 0.60 42.25 -6.00
C PRO A 249 -0.38 42.63 -7.10
N GLN A 250 0.03 42.42 -8.35
CA GLN A 250 -0.83 42.50 -9.51
C GLN A 250 -1.88 41.39 -9.41
N SER A 251 -3.15 41.73 -9.65
CA SER A 251 -4.25 40.77 -9.73
C SER A 251 -3.92 39.68 -10.75
N PRO A 252 -4.23 38.40 -10.47
CA PRO A 252 -3.98 37.33 -11.43
C PRO A 252 -4.75 37.57 -12.73
N PRO A 253 -4.14 37.31 -13.90
CA PRO A 253 -4.85 37.44 -15.17
C PRO A 253 -6.03 36.47 -15.21
N ALA A 254 -7.15 36.93 -15.77
CA ALA A 254 -8.35 36.13 -15.96
C ALA A 254 -8.04 34.84 -16.75
N PRO A 255 -8.66 33.70 -16.42
CA PRO A 255 -8.41 32.44 -17.10
C PRO A 255 -8.81 32.54 -18.58
N GLN A 256 -7.86 32.22 -19.47
CA GLN A 256 -8.14 32.09 -20.89
C GLN A 256 -9.06 30.88 -21.13
N PRO A 257 -10.11 30.99 -21.96
CA PRO A 257 -10.93 29.85 -22.33
C PRO A 257 -10.15 28.98 -23.32
N GLY A 258 -9.82 27.76 -22.90
CA GLY A 258 -9.35 26.71 -23.81
C GLY A 258 -7.88 26.37 -23.67
N TYR A 259 -7.54 25.65 -22.61
CA TYR A 259 -6.63 24.51 -22.66
C TYR A 259 -6.92 23.66 -21.41
N ALA A 260 -8.05 22.94 -21.45
CA ALA A 260 -8.13 21.73 -20.65
C ALA A 260 -7.09 20.77 -21.26
N PRO A 261 -6.12 20.22 -20.49
CA PRO A 261 -5.35 19.09 -20.99
C PRO A 261 -6.35 18.04 -21.50
N PRO A 262 -6.09 17.38 -22.64
CA PRO A 262 -7.00 16.37 -23.17
C PRO A 262 -7.30 15.36 -22.07
N ALA A 263 -8.59 15.06 -21.85
CA ALA A 263 -9.00 14.05 -20.91
C ALA A 263 -8.22 12.76 -21.23
N PRO A 264 -7.60 12.12 -20.23
CA PRO A 264 -6.86 10.90 -20.47
C PRO A 264 -7.79 9.87 -21.11
N ALA A 265 -7.36 9.25 -22.21
CA ALA A 265 -8.06 8.10 -22.74
C ALA A 265 -8.11 7.01 -21.65
N GLY A 266 -9.31 6.64 -21.20
CA GLY A 266 -9.52 5.53 -20.28
C GLY A 266 -9.44 5.83 -18.79
N LEU A 267 -9.93 6.98 -18.31
CA LEU A 267 -10.13 7.23 -16.87
C LEU A 267 -10.91 6.09 -16.18
N PRO A 268 -10.60 5.77 -14.91
CA PRO A 268 -11.42 4.87 -14.09
C PRO A 268 -12.91 5.25 -14.07
N PRO A 269 -13.81 4.28 -13.81
CA PRO A 269 -15.20 4.60 -13.60
C PRO A 269 -15.39 5.47 -12.34
N VAL A 270 -16.41 6.32 -12.33
CA VAL A 270 -16.75 7.12 -11.15
C VAL A 270 -17.24 6.19 -10.04
N VAL A 271 -16.56 6.21 -8.90
CA VAL A 271 -16.88 5.43 -7.71
C VAL A 271 -18.18 5.95 -7.10
N THR A 272 -19.22 5.13 -7.18
CA THR A 272 -20.54 5.46 -6.62
C THR A 272 -20.53 5.36 -5.09
N PRO A 273 -21.45 6.03 -4.39
CA PRO A 273 -21.59 5.88 -2.93
C PRO A 273 -21.80 4.43 -2.48
N GLN A 274 -22.48 3.61 -3.29
CA GLN A 274 -22.72 2.20 -2.99
C GLN A 274 -21.42 1.38 -3.06
N VAL A 275 -20.65 1.54 -4.14
CA VAL A 275 -19.34 0.87 -4.32
C VAL A 275 -18.38 1.27 -3.21
N LYS A 276 -18.38 2.57 -2.86
CA LYS A 276 -17.59 3.10 -1.76
C LYS A 276 -17.96 2.46 -0.41
N ALA A 277 -19.24 2.31 -0.12
CA ALA A 277 -19.71 1.66 1.10
C ALA A 277 -19.36 0.16 1.14
N GLN A 278 -19.38 -0.52 -0.01
CA GLN A 278 -18.93 -1.93 -0.11
C GLN A 278 -17.42 -2.06 0.10
N LEU A 279 -16.62 -1.12 -0.42
CA LEU A 279 -15.18 -1.06 -0.18
C LEU A 279 -14.88 -0.84 1.30
N ASP A 280 -15.55 0.13 1.94
CA ASP A 280 -15.44 0.38 3.38
C ASP A 280 -15.76 -0.88 4.21
N ALA A 281 -16.85 -1.59 3.87
CA ALA A 281 -17.22 -2.83 4.52
C ALA A 281 -16.13 -3.91 4.39
N GLN A 282 -15.44 -4.00 3.24
CA GLN A 282 -14.30 -4.91 3.11
C GLN A 282 -13.07 -4.48 3.89
N ILE A 283 -12.78 -3.19 3.93
CA ILE A 283 -11.68 -2.67 4.75
C ILE A 283 -11.91 -3.03 6.22
N LYS A 284 -13.16 -2.91 6.71
CA LYS A 284 -13.52 -3.36 8.07
C LYS A 284 -13.25 -4.86 8.29
N VAL A 285 -13.64 -5.71 7.35
CA VAL A 285 -13.37 -7.16 7.43
C VAL A 285 -11.86 -7.43 7.52
N GLN A 286 -11.06 -6.78 6.68
CA GLN A 286 -9.59 -6.92 6.71
C GLN A 286 -8.99 -6.46 8.04
N LEU A 287 -9.46 -5.34 8.60
CA LEU A 287 -8.99 -4.85 9.90
C LEU A 287 -9.35 -5.82 11.04
N GLN A 288 -10.53 -6.44 11.01
CA GLN A 288 -10.96 -7.44 12.01
C GLN A 288 -10.10 -8.70 11.95
N ASP A 289 -9.79 -9.17 10.74
CA ASP A 289 -8.88 -10.30 10.52
C ASP A 289 -7.48 -9.98 11.04
N GLN A 290 -6.98 -8.76 10.79
CA GLN A 290 -5.68 -8.31 11.28
C GLN A 290 -5.63 -8.13 12.80
N GLU A 291 -6.71 -7.66 13.43
CA GLU A 291 -6.85 -7.61 14.89
C GLU A 291 -6.72 -9.01 15.50
N THR A 292 -7.46 -9.97 14.93
CA THR A 292 -7.45 -11.38 15.36
C THR A 292 -6.06 -12.00 15.17
N ALA A 293 -5.42 -11.72 14.03
CA ALA A 293 -4.07 -12.18 13.74
C ALA A 293 -3.00 -11.53 14.63
N ALA A 294 -3.22 -10.32 15.13
CA ALA A 294 -2.32 -9.64 16.06
C ALA A 294 -2.36 -10.22 17.48
N ALA A 295 -3.46 -10.88 17.87
CA ALA A 295 -3.57 -11.61 19.13
C ALA A 295 -2.83 -12.97 19.10
N THR A 296 -2.47 -13.46 17.91
CA THR A 296 -1.78 -14.74 17.73
C THR A 296 -0.29 -14.52 17.47
N PRO A 297 0.61 -15.32 18.06
CA PRO A 297 2.03 -15.30 17.69
C PRO A 297 2.20 -15.45 16.18
N LEU A 298 3.21 -14.81 15.60
CA LEU A 298 3.59 -14.94 14.19
C LEU A 298 4.01 -16.39 13.89
N THR A 299 3.05 -17.28 13.67
CA THR A 299 3.28 -18.65 13.21
C THR A 299 2.85 -18.77 11.76
N LEU A 300 3.68 -19.46 10.97
CA LEU A 300 3.38 -19.79 9.58
C LEU A 300 2.20 -20.77 9.57
N SER A 301 1.03 -20.29 9.14
CA SER A 301 -0.11 -21.15 8.85
C SER A 301 0.08 -21.73 7.45
N THR A 302 0.14 -23.06 7.34
CA THR A 302 0.44 -23.76 6.08
C THR A 302 -0.77 -24.39 5.41
N ASP A 303 -1.96 -24.18 5.97
CA ASP A 303 -3.20 -24.74 5.43
C ASP A 303 -4.38 -23.82 5.75
N SER A 304 -4.42 -22.68 5.06
CA SER A 304 -5.53 -21.75 5.12
C SER A 304 -6.19 -21.62 3.75
N THR A 305 -7.50 -21.41 3.77
CA THR A 305 -8.26 -20.99 2.59
C THR A 305 -7.55 -19.81 1.93
N PRO A 306 -7.32 -19.81 0.60
CA PRO A 306 -6.68 -18.70 -0.08
C PRO A 306 -7.35 -17.36 0.27
N PRO A 307 -6.60 -16.25 0.46
CA PRO A 307 -7.16 -14.98 0.92
C PRO A 307 -8.40 -14.51 0.14
N GLY A 308 -8.35 -14.60 -1.19
CA GLY A 308 -9.46 -14.22 -2.07
C GLY A 308 -10.67 -15.17 -2.00
N LEU A 309 -10.55 -16.32 -1.33
CA LEU A 309 -11.63 -17.28 -1.06
C LEU A 309 -12.17 -17.22 0.38
N ARG A 310 -11.62 -16.35 1.25
CA ARG A 310 -12.14 -16.19 2.62
C ARG A 310 -13.63 -15.83 2.59
N PRO A 311 -14.46 -16.36 3.51
CA PRO A 311 -15.92 -16.19 3.45
C PRO A 311 -16.39 -14.73 3.39
N ASN A 312 -15.76 -13.84 4.17
CA ASN A 312 -16.16 -12.44 4.28
C ASN A 312 -15.47 -11.52 3.25
N HIS A 313 -14.54 -12.05 2.45
CA HIS A 313 -13.84 -11.33 1.39
C HIS A 313 -14.57 -11.56 0.08
N VAL A 314 -15.45 -10.64 -0.29
CA VAL A 314 -16.37 -10.81 -1.43
C VAL A 314 -16.33 -9.65 -2.40
N PHE A 315 -15.69 -8.54 -2.08
CA PHE A 315 -15.71 -7.34 -2.92
C PHE A 315 -14.29 -6.91 -3.24
N PHE A 316 -13.97 -6.83 -4.52
CA PHE A 316 -12.59 -6.74 -5.00
C PHE A 316 -12.46 -5.58 -5.98
N GLN A 317 -11.41 -4.78 -5.79
CA GLN A 317 -10.97 -3.84 -6.79
C GLN A 317 -10.08 -4.58 -7.80
N VAL A 318 -10.36 -4.41 -9.09
CA VAL A 318 -9.52 -4.94 -10.17
C VAL A 318 -8.23 -4.14 -10.22
N VAL A 319 -7.10 -4.85 -10.21
CA VAL A 319 -5.75 -4.25 -10.07
C VAL A 319 -4.95 -4.30 -11.36
N GLN A 320 -5.28 -5.23 -12.24
CA GLN A 320 -4.66 -5.41 -13.56
C GLN A 320 -5.76 -5.71 -14.59
N PRO A 321 -5.55 -5.36 -15.87
CA PRO A 321 -6.53 -5.63 -16.91
C PRO A 321 -6.81 -7.14 -17.04
N LEU A 322 -8.09 -7.52 -17.07
CA LEU A 322 -8.54 -8.91 -17.19
C LEU A 322 -9.55 -9.05 -18.33
N GLU A 323 -9.35 -10.00 -19.23
CA GLU A 323 -10.39 -10.41 -20.18
C GLU A 323 -11.25 -11.52 -19.58
N VAL A 324 -12.56 -11.29 -19.49
CA VAL A 324 -13.50 -12.21 -18.85
C VAL A 324 -14.64 -12.58 -19.77
N PRO A 325 -15.17 -13.82 -19.70
CA PRO A 325 -16.24 -14.26 -20.57
C PRO A 325 -17.55 -13.52 -20.28
N THR A 326 -18.30 -13.17 -21.32
CA THR A 326 -19.59 -12.47 -21.22
C THR A 326 -20.78 -13.41 -21.02
N GLY A 327 -20.54 -14.72 -20.97
CA GLY A 327 -21.59 -15.75 -20.98
C GLY A 327 -22.07 -16.14 -22.39
N VAL A 328 -21.68 -15.38 -23.42
CA VAL A 328 -21.85 -15.77 -24.83
C VAL A 328 -20.56 -16.46 -25.31
N ALA A 329 -20.71 -17.57 -26.03
CA ALA A 329 -19.58 -18.35 -26.53
C ALA A 329 -18.63 -17.47 -27.37
N ASN A 330 -17.32 -17.55 -27.07
CA ASN A 330 -16.26 -16.77 -27.72
C ASN A 330 -16.39 -15.24 -27.63
N HIS A 331 -17.15 -14.72 -26.68
CA HIS A 331 -17.23 -13.29 -26.42
C HIS A 331 -16.69 -12.94 -25.04
N TYR A 332 -15.73 -12.02 -25.02
CA TYR A 332 -15.05 -11.52 -23.83
C TYR A 332 -15.24 -10.01 -23.72
N CYS A 333 -15.14 -9.50 -22.49
CA CYS A 333 -15.05 -8.08 -22.20
C CYS A 333 -13.87 -7.82 -21.26
N LEU A 334 -13.43 -6.57 -21.21
CA LEU A 334 -12.31 -6.14 -20.37
C LEU A 334 -12.80 -5.66 -19.01
N LEU A 335 -12.15 -6.10 -17.94
CA LEU A 335 -12.15 -5.45 -16.64
C LEU A 335 -10.85 -4.67 -16.51
N GLY A 336 -10.94 -3.36 -16.32
CA GLY A 336 -9.79 -2.47 -16.18
C GLY A 336 -9.37 -2.28 -14.72
N PRO A 337 -8.14 -1.80 -14.46
CA PRO A 337 -7.75 -1.34 -13.13
C PRO A 337 -8.72 -0.28 -12.61
N ASN A 338 -9.08 -0.37 -11.32
CA ASN A 338 -10.13 0.43 -10.64
C ASN A 338 -11.58 0.08 -10.99
N ASP A 339 -11.83 -1.00 -11.72
CA ASP A 339 -13.16 -1.62 -11.75
C ASP A 339 -13.42 -2.39 -10.44
N TYR A 340 -14.68 -2.70 -10.17
CA TYR A 340 -15.07 -3.44 -8.97
C TYR A 340 -15.94 -4.64 -9.33
N ILE A 341 -15.65 -5.76 -8.70
CA ILE A 341 -16.40 -7.01 -8.83
C ILE A 341 -16.80 -7.54 -7.45
N ARG A 342 -17.91 -8.27 -7.39
CA ARG A 342 -18.32 -9.01 -6.21
C ARG A 342 -18.35 -10.51 -6.48
N ARG A 343 -17.70 -11.30 -5.63
CA ARG A 343 -17.81 -12.77 -5.63
C ARG A 343 -19.22 -13.19 -5.23
N THR A 344 -19.83 -14.05 -6.04
CA THR A 344 -21.22 -14.51 -5.84
C THR A 344 -21.30 -15.96 -5.38
N GLY A 345 -20.18 -16.70 -5.39
CA GLY A 345 -20.15 -18.10 -4.98
C GLY A 345 -18.74 -18.63 -4.74
N ALA A 346 -18.66 -19.91 -4.41
CA ALA A 346 -17.40 -20.63 -4.26
C ALA A 346 -16.77 -20.97 -5.62
N MET A 347 -15.50 -21.35 -5.61
CA MET A 347 -14.84 -21.93 -6.78
C MET A 347 -15.61 -23.18 -7.25
N SER A 348 -15.85 -23.28 -8.56
CA SER A 348 -16.50 -24.44 -9.18
C SER A 348 -15.52 -25.62 -9.32
N ASN A 349 -16.03 -26.85 -9.18
CA ASN A 349 -15.25 -28.08 -9.35
C ASN A 349 -15.01 -28.42 -10.84
N ASP A 350 -15.84 -27.88 -11.73
CA ASP A 350 -15.84 -28.26 -13.14
C ASP A 350 -14.81 -27.47 -13.95
N ASP A 351 -14.71 -26.17 -13.68
CA ASP A 351 -13.86 -25.22 -14.41
C ASP A 351 -12.80 -24.53 -13.54
N TRP A 352 -12.83 -24.73 -12.22
CA TRP A 352 -11.95 -24.09 -11.23
C TRP A 352 -11.99 -22.56 -11.23
N MET A 353 -13.08 -22.00 -11.76
CA MET A 353 -13.31 -20.56 -11.79
C MET A 353 -14.22 -20.14 -10.64
N ILE A 354 -14.11 -18.88 -10.26
CA ILE A 354 -14.91 -18.27 -9.20
C ILE A 354 -15.97 -17.38 -9.85
N PRO A 355 -17.27 -17.60 -9.59
CA PRO A 355 -18.33 -16.75 -10.13
C PRO A 355 -18.30 -15.38 -9.45
N VAL A 356 -18.39 -14.34 -10.27
CA VAL A 356 -18.39 -12.94 -9.87
C VAL A 356 -19.43 -12.16 -10.66
N VAL A 357 -19.85 -11.03 -10.10
CA VAL A 357 -20.67 -10.03 -10.80
C VAL A 357 -19.92 -8.71 -10.87
N VAL A 358 -20.02 -8.02 -12.01
CA VAL A 358 -19.42 -6.68 -12.20
C VAL A 358 -20.26 -5.65 -11.45
N GLU A 359 -19.65 -4.96 -10.49
CA GLU A 359 -20.32 -3.94 -9.67
C GLU A 359 -20.11 -2.53 -10.22
N LEU A 360 -18.92 -2.27 -10.77
CA LEU A 360 -18.57 -1.01 -11.40
C LEU A 360 -17.50 -1.26 -12.45
N SER A 361 -17.70 -0.71 -13.65
CA SER A 361 -16.70 -0.73 -14.72
C SER A 361 -16.95 0.45 -15.66
N ARG A 362 -15.98 0.73 -16.55
CA ARG A 362 -16.11 1.79 -17.55
C ARG A 362 -17.21 1.44 -18.57
N ALA A 363 -17.81 2.46 -19.17
CA ALA A 363 -18.92 2.25 -20.12
C ALA A 363 -18.51 1.48 -21.40
N SER A 364 -17.22 1.53 -21.78
CA SER A 364 -16.65 0.77 -22.90
C SER A 364 -16.27 -0.67 -22.57
N ASP A 365 -16.31 -1.03 -21.29
CA ASP A 365 -15.73 -2.24 -20.71
C ASP A 365 -16.85 -3.22 -20.34
N CYS A 366 -16.58 -4.19 -19.47
CA CYS A 366 -17.60 -5.13 -19.02
C CYS A 366 -18.82 -4.40 -18.41
N PRO A 367 -20.06 -4.67 -18.87
CA PRO A 367 -21.22 -3.97 -18.35
C PRO A 367 -21.49 -4.32 -16.88
N GLN A 368 -21.92 -3.32 -16.10
CA GLN A 368 -22.37 -3.53 -14.73
C GLN A 368 -23.50 -4.57 -14.68
N GLY A 369 -23.46 -5.46 -13.69
CA GLY A 369 -24.40 -6.56 -13.51
C GLY A 369 -24.07 -7.81 -14.33
N LEU A 370 -23.03 -7.77 -15.19
CA LEU A 370 -22.56 -8.96 -15.89
C LEU A 370 -22.14 -10.04 -14.89
N GLN A 371 -22.77 -11.21 -14.98
CA GLN A 371 -22.34 -12.42 -14.29
C GLN A 371 -21.23 -13.08 -15.12
N THR A 372 -20.06 -13.22 -14.52
CA THR A 372 -18.88 -13.81 -15.17
C THR A 372 -18.12 -14.66 -14.15
N ARG A 373 -16.91 -15.09 -14.51
CA ARG A 373 -16.05 -15.93 -13.68
C ARG A 373 -14.59 -15.56 -13.87
N ILE A 374 -13.80 -15.63 -12.80
CA ILE A 374 -12.37 -15.30 -12.81
C ILE A 374 -11.54 -16.40 -12.13
N GLY A 375 -10.23 -16.41 -12.39
CA GLY A 375 -9.32 -17.37 -11.79
C GLY A 375 -8.97 -17.04 -10.35
N LEU A 376 -8.55 -18.06 -9.58
CA LEU A 376 -8.12 -17.86 -8.20
C LEU A 376 -6.92 -16.92 -8.06
N ASN A 377 -5.98 -17.00 -8.99
CA ASN A 377 -4.77 -16.18 -8.94
C ASN A 377 -5.09 -14.70 -9.13
N ASP A 378 -6.01 -14.37 -10.03
CA ASP A 378 -6.47 -13.00 -10.23
C ASP A 378 -7.19 -12.47 -8.98
N LEU A 379 -8.07 -13.29 -8.39
CA LEU A 379 -8.80 -12.93 -7.18
C LEU A 379 -7.86 -12.73 -5.99
N ASN A 380 -6.86 -13.60 -5.81
CA ASN A 380 -5.84 -13.43 -4.79
C ASN A 380 -4.95 -12.21 -5.07
N ALA A 381 -4.65 -11.88 -6.32
CA ALA A 381 -3.90 -10.67 -6.65
C ALA A 381 -4.66 -9.40 -6.25
N MET A 382 -5.97 -9.36 -6.48
CA MET A 382 -6.84 -8.26 -6.03
C MET A 382 -6.87 -8.16 -4.50
N GLU A 383 -7.05 -9.28 -3.79
CA GLU A 383 -7.05 -9.33 -2.33
C GLU A 383 -5.72 -8.86 -1.74
N ASN A 384 -4.60 -9.38 -2.25
CA ASN A 384 -3.27 -9.03 -1.76
C ASN A 384 -2.97 -7.53 -1.91
N GLU A 385 -3.35 -6.94 -3.04
CA GLU A 385 -3.17 -5.51 -3.27
C GLU A 385 -4.08 -4.69 -2.35
N GLN A 386 -5.31 -5.15 -2.09
CA GLN A 386 -6.20 -4.50 -1.13
C GLN A 386 -5.61 -4.53 0.29
N GLU A 387 -5.07 -5.67 0.73
CA GLU A 387 -4.39 -5.77 2.02
C GLU A 387 -3.18 -4.80 2.13
N ALA A 388 -2.41 -4.68 1.05
CA ALA A 388 -1.29 -3.74 0.99
C ALA A 388 -1.76 -2.28 1.09
N GLN A 389 -2.86 -1.93 0.41
CA GLN A 389 -3.48 -0.61 0.45
C GLN A 389 -4.05 -0.26 1.84
N VAL A 390 -4.69 -1.22 2.50
CA VAL A 390 -5.17 -1.03 3.88
C VAL A 390 -4.00 -0.82 4.83
N LEU A 391 -2.92 -1.60 4.69
CA LEU A 391 -1.71 -1.39 5.48
C LEU A 391 -1.10 0.01 5.26
N GLU A 392 -1.07 0.50 4.01
CA GLU A 392 -0.61 1.86 3.70
C GLU A 392 -1.50 2.91 4.35
N ALA A 393 -2.83 2.75 4.27
CA ALA A 393 -3.80 3.66 4.87
C ALA A 393 -3.66 3.70 6.41
N MET A 394 -3.44 2.55 7.04
CA MET A 394 -3.16 2.47 8.48
C MET A 394 -1.87 3.19 8.86
N GLN A 395 -0.82 3.08 8.05
CA GLN A 395 0.43 3.82 8.28
C GLN A 395 0.24 5.32 8.08
N ALA A 396 -0.51 5.74 7.07
CA ALA A 396 -0.82 7.13 6.82
C ALA A 396 -1.66 7.73 7.96
N ALA A 397 -2.67 7.01 8.45
CA ALA A 397 -3.46 7.41 9.60
C ALA A 397 -2.57 7.59 10.83
N SER A 398 -1.68 6.63 11.12
CA SER A 398 -0.73 6.68 12.23
C SER A 398 0.22 7.88 12.15
N LYS A 399 0.69 8.25 10.94
CA LYS A 399 1.62 9.36 10.73
C LYS A 399 0.96 10.73 10.78
N SER A 400 -0.34 10.80 10.49
CA SER A 400 -1.09 12.06 10.39
C SER A 400 -1.89 12.39 11.65
N MET A 401 -1.79 11.59 12.71
CA MET A 401 -2.55 11.82 13.94
C MET A 401 -2.23 13.17 14.60
N GLY A 402 -3.26 13.82 15.13
CA GLY A 402 -3.11 15.04 15.92
C GLY A 402 -4.11 16.15 15.55
N PRO A 403 -3.81 17.42 15.87
CA PRO A 403 -4.76 18.52 15.76
C PRO A 403 -5.37 18.74 14.37
N ASN A 404 -4.64 18.40 13.31
CA ASN A 404 -5.05 18.58 11.92
C ASN A 404 -5.28 17.25 11.19
N GLY A 405 -5.42 16.14 11.91
CA GLY A 405 -5.62 14.82 11.31
C GLY A 405 -6.48 13.89 12.13
N PRO A 406 -6.40 12.57 11.88
CA PRO A 406 -7.12 11.59 12.67
C PRO A 406 -6.86 11.79 14.17
N PRO A 407 -7.88 11.63 15.04
CA PRO A 407 -7.69 11.58 16.48
C PRO A 407 -6.56 10.62 16.84
N SER A 408 -5.76 11.00 17.84
CA SER A 408 -4.69 10.15 18.33
C SER A 408 -5.25 8.79 18.80
N GLY A 409 -4.64 7.71 18.30
CA GLY A 409 -4.95 6.34 18.66
C GLY A 409 -3.81 5.70 19.47
N PRO A 410 -4.10 4.65 20.26
CA PRO A 410 -3.08 3.86 20.92
C PRO A 410 -2.31 2.98 19.92
N GLY A 411 -1.14 2.50 20.31
CA GLY A 411 -0.45 1.43 19.58
C GLY A 411 0.03 1.80 18.17
N THR A 412 0.31 3.07 17.90
CA THR A 412 0.79 3.57 16.60
C THR A 412 2.22 3.15 16.25
N SER A 413 2.88 2.39 17.11
CA SER A 413 4.22 1.84 16.88
C SER A 413 4.10 0.39 16.41
N PRO A 414 4.27 0.10 15.11
CA PRO A 414 4.19 -1.27 14.63
C PRO A 414 5.50 -2.03 14.86
N THR A 415 5.41 -3.35 14.93
CA THR A 415 6.56 -4.26 14.89
C THR A 415 6.96 -4.52 13.45
N LEU A 416 8.26 -4.47 13.16
CA LEU A 416 8.79 -4.81 11.84
C LEU A 416 8.69 -6.33 11.59
N ILE A 417 8.26 -6.70 10.39
CA ILE A 417 8.29 -8.07 9.89
C ILE A 417 9.37 -8.11 8.81
N SER A 418 10.53 -8.66 9.16
CA SER A 418 11.68 -8.79 8.24
C SER A 418 11.29 -9.49 6.94
N ASP A 419 10.42 -10.49 7.08
CA ASP A 419 9.92 -11.35 6.02
C ASP A 419 9.06 -10.63 4.99
N GLY A 420 8.45 -9.50 5.37
CA GLY A 420 7.60 -8.67 4.49
C GLY A 420 8.32 -7.45 3.92
N SER A 421 9.60 -7.25 4.26
CA SER A 421 10.38 -6.10 3.83
C SER A 421 11.26 -6.43 2.63
N ALA A 422 11.14 -5.66 1.54
CA ALA A 422 12.04 -5.74 0.39
C ALA A 422 12.29 -4.35 -0.20
N LEU A 423 13.52 -4.13 -0.67
CA LEU A 423 13.84 -2.97 -1.49
C LEU A 423 13.35 -3.21 -2.93
N PRO A 424 12.91 -2.16 -3.64
CA PRO A 424 12.67 -2.24 -5.07
C PRO A 424 13.89 -2.77 -5.82
N ASP A 425 13.66 -3.57 -6.85
CA ASP A 425 14.73 -4.11 -7.68
C ASP A 425 15.46 -2.95 -8.39
N PRO A 426 16.78 -2.78 -8.18
CA PRO A 426 17.53 -1.68 -8.80
C PRO A 426 17.61 -1.80 -10.33
N GLY A 427 17.45 -3.00 -10.91
CA GLY A 427 17.44 -3.27 -12.35
C GLY A 427 16.05 -3.31 -12.97
N VAL A 428 15.00 -2.94 -12.23
CA VAL A 428 13.59 -3.08 -12.67
C VAL A 428 13.30 -2.36 -13.99
N LEU A 429 13.85 -1.16 -14.18
CA LEU A 429 13.61 -0.35 -15.38
C LEU A 429 14.28 -0.94 -16.62
N ASP A 430 15.47 -1.54 -16.46
CA ASP A 430 16.13 -2.27 -17.55
C ASP A 430 15.32 -3.52 -17.91
N ALA A 431 14.89 -4.29 -16.89
CA ALA A 431 14.10 -5.50 -17.10
C ALA A 431 12.79 -5.22 -17.85
N ILE A 432 12.06 -4.14 -17.50
CA ILE A 432 10.82 -3.74 -18.20
C ILE A 432 11.11 -3.27 -19.63
N ARG A 433 12.21 -2.56 -19.87
CA ARG A 433 12.62 -2.15 -21.22
C ARG A 433 12.91 -3.34 -22.15
N HIS A 434 13.46 -4.41 -21.59
CA HIS A 434 13.84 -5.60 -22.34
C HIS A 434 12.75 -6.66 -22.43
N ALA A 435 11.66 -6.53 -21.66
CA ALA A 435 10.46 -7.35 -21.83
C ALA A 435 9.68 -6.86 -23.08
N GLN A 436 9.75 -7.67 -24.15
CA GLN A 436 8.98 -7.50 -25.38
C GLN A 436 7.78 -8.44 -25.40
#